data_AF-A0ABD1S3E4-F1
#
_entry.id   AF-A0ABD1S3E4-F1
#
_cell.length_a   1.000
_cell.length_b   1.000
_cell.length_c   1.000
_cell.angle_alpha   90.00
_cell.angle_beta   90.00
_cell.angle_gamma   90.00
#
_symmetry.space_group_name_H-M   'P 1'
#
loop_
_entity.id
_entity.type
_entity.pdbx_description
1 polymer ?
#
loop_
_entity_poly.entity_id
_entity_poly.type
_entity_poly.pdbx_seq_one_letter_code
_entity_poly.pdbx_strand_id
1 'polypeptide(L)'
;MEIYWSQVEMPLLLVSFSPGKSRNRYIGIWYNKVAEQTVVWVANRDNPINGTSGVFAIDHAGNLVLSDESRNLSVWSTNVSSITLQKSSSAQLMETGNFVLFQDQSRSVIAWQSFDYPTNTILPNMKAGLNRKTGLNKFFRSWKSHDDPGTGEYGYKLGA
;
A
#
# COMPACT_ATOMS: atom_id res chain seq x y z
N MET A 1 -28.63 -9.58 -30.85
CA MET A 1 -28.26 -9.69 -29.43
C MET A 1 -26.80 -9.26 -29.36
N GLU A 2 -26.54 -8.01 -29.01
CA GLU A 2 -25.19 -7.49 -28.86
C GLU A 2 -24.81 -7.55 -27.40
N ILE A 3 -23.76 -8.32 -27.09
CA ILE A 3 -23.18 -8.39 -25.75
C ILE A 3 -22.11 -7.31 -25.71
N TYR A 4 -22.40 -6.21 -25.02
CA TYR A 4 -21.38 -5.23 -24.68
C TYR A 4 -20.48 -5.82 -23.60
N TRP A 5 -19.20 -6.00 -23.90
CA TRP A 5 -18.19 -6.15 -22.86
C TRP A 5 -18.13 -4.82 -22.10
N SER A 6 -18.61 -4.79 -20.86
CA SER A 6 -18.33 -3.66 -19.99
C SER A 6 -16.82 -3.59 -19.78
N GLN A 7 -16.21 -2.44 -20.05
CA GLN A 7 -14.87 -2.11 -19.57
C GLN A 7 -14.85 -2.45 -18.07
N VAL A 8 -14.05 -3.44 -17.67
CA VAL A 8 -13.94 -3.81 -16.26
C VAL A 8 -13.21 -2.64 -15.58
N GLU A 9 -14.00 -1.73 -15.00
CA GLU A 9 -13.46 -0.60 -14.24
C GLU A 9 -12.70 -1.13 -13.02
N MET A 10 -11.50 -0.60 -12.78
CA MET A 10 -10.68 -1.01 -11.64
C MET A 10 -11.46 -0.76 -10.32
N PRO A 11 -11.70 -1.80 -9.50
CA PRO A 11 -12.51 -1.68 -8.28
C PRO A 11 -11.79 -0.88 -7.18
N LEU A 12 -10.47 -0.81 -7.26
CA LEU A 12 -9.59 -0.18 -6.28
C LEU A 12 -8.66 0.80 -6.98
N LEU A 13 -8.34 1.91 -6.30
CA LEU A 13 -7.39 2.90 -6.78
C LEU A 13 -6.33 3.18 -5.73
N LEU A 14 -5.10 3.41 -6.19
CA LEU A 14 -4.01 3.95 -5.38
C LEU A 14 -4.08 5.47 -5.44
N VAL A 15 -4.18 6.13 -4.29
CA VAL A 15 -4.45 7.57 -4.20
C VAL A 15 -3.65 8.25 -3.09
N SER A 16 -3.44 9.55 -3.27
CA SER A 16 -3.04 10.47 -2.19
C SER A 16 -4.29 11.08 -1.56
N PHE A 17 -4.39 11.06 -0.24
CA PHE A 17 -5.58 11.54 0.47
C PHE A 17 -5.23 12.20 1.81
N SER A 18 -6.19 12.97 2.34
CA SER A 18 -6.18 13.50 3.72
C SER A 18 -7.49 13.16 4.40
N PRO A 19 -7.47 12.42 5.52
CA PRO A 19 -8.69 12.13 6.28
C PRO A 19 -9.25 13.38 6.98
N GLY A 20 -10.59 13.50 6.97
CA GLY A 20 -11.32 14.55 7.67
C GLY A 20 -10.83 15.97 7.32
N LYS A 21 -10.49 16.74 8.35
CA LYS A 21 -9.94 18.11 8.23
C LYS A 21 -8.43 18.17 8.43
N SER A 22 -7.76 17.01 8.46
CA SER A 22 -6.32 16.94 8.69
C SER A 22 -5.54 17.48 7.49
N ARG A 23 -4.38 18.10 7.76
CA ARG A 23 -3.39 18.47 6.73
C ARG A 23 -2.41 17.34 6.43
N ASN A 24 -2.47 16.25 7.20
CA ASN A 24 -1.65 15.07 6.96
C ASN A 24 -2.05 14.41 5.64
N ARG A 25 -1.07 14.09 4.81
CA ARG A 25 -1.23 13.35 3.56
C ARG A 25 -0.71 11.93 3.71
N TYR A 26 -1.45 11.02 3.09
CA TYR A 26 -1.15 9.61 3.06
C TYR A 26 -1.30 9.06 1.65
N ILE A 27 -0.53 8.02 1.34
CA ILE A 27 -0.77 7.14 0.19
C ILE A 27 -1.59 5.95 0.66
N GLY A 28 -2.71 5.69 0.00
CA GLY A 28 -3.58 4.57 0.33
C GLY A 28 -4.26 3.96 -0.88
N ILE A 29 -4.89 2.82 -0.63
CA ILE A 29 -5.75 2.12 -1.59
C ILE A 29 -7.18 2.25 -1.09
N TRP A 30 -8.11 2.63 -1.96
CA TRP A 30 -9.54 2.74 -1.60
C TRP A 30 -10.45 2.07 -2.63
N TYR A 31 -11.72 1.82 -2.26
CA TYR A 31 -12.75 1.39 -3.21
C TYR A 31 -13.22 2.55 -4.09
N ASN A 32 -13.18 2.35 -5.40
CA ASN A 32 -13.48 3.38 -6.40
C ASN A 32 -14.97 3.78 -6.42
N LYS A 33 -15.89 2.83 -6.17
CA LYS A 33 -17.35 3.00 -6.35
C LYS A 33 -18.15 3.21 -5.06
N VAL A 34 -17.49 3.46 -3.94
CA VAL A 34 -18.17 3.69 -2.66
C VAL A 34 -18.19 5.18 -2.37
N ALA A 35 -19.38 5.74 -2.13
CA ALA A 35 -19.56 7.16 -1.87
C ALA A 35 -18.79 7.63 -0.62
N GLU A 36 -18.71 6.76 0.39
CA GLU A 36 -17.86 6.95 1.55
C GLU A 36 -16.46 6.39 1.27
N GLN A 37 -15.44 7.24 1.43
CA GLN A 37 -14.05 6.89 1.15
C GLN A 37 -13.59 5.73 2.04
N THR A 38 -13.66 4.51 1.49
CA THR A 38 -13.30 3.29 2.21
C THR A 38 -11.86 2.93 1.89
N VAL A 39 -10.94 3.37 2.75
CA VAL A 39 -9.51 3.09 2.63
C VAL A 39 -9.20 1.70 3.19
N VAL A 40 -8.59 0.86 2.37
CA VAL A 40 -8.30 -0.56 2.68
C VAL A 40 -6.84 -0.82 2.99
N TRP A 41 -5.95 0.11 2.62
CA TRP A 41 -4.51 0.03 2.90
C TRP A 41 -3.89 1.43 2.92
N VAL A 42 -2.88 1.65 3.76
CA VAL A 42 -2.17 2.94 3.91
C VAL A 42 -0.67 2.68 4.06
N ALA A 43 0.16 3.24 3.17
CA ALA A 43 1.60 3.06 3.18
C ALA A 43 2.25 3.71 4.42
N ASN A 44 2.13 5.03 4.51
CA ASN A 44 2.81 5.86 5.48
C ASN A 44 1.92 6.18 6.69
N ARG A 45 1.18 5.17 7.18
CA ARG A 45 0.13 5.36 8.20
C ARG A 45 0.62 6.03 9.48
N ASP A 46 1.86 5.76 9.89
CA ASP A 46 2.48 6.31 11.10
C ASP A 46 3.44 7.49 10.81
N ASN A 47 3.73 7.77 9.53
CA ASN A 47 4.65 8.82 9.10
C ASN A 47 4.00 9.70 8.02
N PRO A 48 2.97 10.49 8.37
CA PRO A 48 2.30 11.37 7.42
C PRO A 48 3.24 12.44 6.85
N ILE A 49 2.92 12.89 5.64
CA ILE A 49 3.49 14.12 5.08
C ILE A 49 2.64 15.29 5.58
N ASN A 50 3.28 16.31 6.16
CA ASN A 50 2.62 17.52 6.61
C ASN A 50 2.73 18.58 5.51
N GLY A 51 1.80 18.58 4.55
CA GLY A 51 1.84 19.46 3.37
C GLY A 51 1.38 18.76 2.10
N THR A 52 1.64 19.36 0.93
CA THR A 52 1.15 18.86 -0.38
C THR A 52 2.23 18.29 -1.28
N SER A 53 3.51 18.43 -0.93
CA SER A 53 4.66 18.10 -1.80
C SER A 53 5.20 16.71 -1.50
N GLY A 54 4.38 15.69 -1.75
CA GLY A 54 4.75 14.28 -1.59
C GLY A 54 4.96 13.59 -2.94
N VAL A 55 6.09 12.89 -3.09
CA VAL A 55 6.38 12.09 -4.30
C VAL A 55 6.41 10.61 -3.94
N PHE A 56 5.60 9.83 -4.63
CA PHE A 56 5.58 8.37 -4.51
C PHE A 56 6.11 7.74 -5.79
N ALA A 57 7.32 7.19 -5.73
CA ALA A 57 8.04 6.72 -6.90
C ALA A 57 8.99 5.57 -6.57
N ILE A 58 9.46 4.88 -7.62
CA ILE A 58 10.55 3.92 -7.49
C ILE A 58 11.88 4.68 -7.56
N ASP A 59 12.77 4.45 -6.59
CA ASP A 59 14.09 5.06 -6.54
C ASP A 59 15.12 4.33 -7.41
N HIS A 60 16.34 4.87 -7.44
CA HIS A 60 17.45 4.31 -8.22
C HIS A 60 17.93 2.93 -7.72
N ALA A 61 17.57 2.54 -6.49
CA ALA A 61 17.86 1.24 -5.90
C ALA A 61 16.75 0.21 -6.15
N GLY A 62 15.67 0.60 -6.85
CA GLY A 62 14.53 -0.25 -7.15
C GLY A 62 13.53 -0.37 -5.99
N ASN A 63 13.64 0.48 -4.96
CA ASN A 63 12.68 0.55 -3.87
C ASN A 63 11.55 1.50 -4.20
N LEU A 64 10.36 1.18 -3.73
CA LEU A 64 9.24 2.11 -3.78
C LEU A 64 9.31 3.02 -2.55
N VAL A 65 9.36 4.33 -2.78
CA VAL A 65 9.65 5.35 -1.77
C VAL A 65 8.59 6.44 -1.80
N LEU A 66 8.15 6.86 -0.61
CA LEU A 66 7.41 8.10 -0.41
C LEU A 66 8.34 9.15 0.20
N SER A 67 8.51 10.26 -0.51
CA SER A 67 9.35 11.38 -0.08
C SER A 67 8.53 12.62 0.18
N ASP A 68 8.85 13.32 1.26
CA ASP A 68 8.42 14.68 1.56
C ASP A 68 9.45 15.64 0.97
N GLU A 69 9.14 16.23 -0.18
CA GLU A 69 10.06 17.12 -0.89
C GLU A 69 10.34 18.39 -0.10
N SER A 70 9.37 18.87 0.70
CA SER A 70 9.54 20.09 1.50
C SER A 70 10.61 19.94 2.58
N ARG A 71 10.79 18.71 3.09
CA ARG A 71 11.78 18.37 4.11
C ARG A 71 12.99 17.63 3.56
N ASN A 72 13.01 17.33 2.26
CA ASN A 72 14.00 16.46 1.62
C ASN A 72 14.19 15.14 2.40
N LEU A 73 13.08 14.51 2.79
CA LEU A 73 13.07 13.35 3.68
C LEU A 73 12.22 12.22 3.08
N SER A 74 12.77 10.99 3.08
CA SER A 74 11.96 9.78 2.85
C SER A 74 11.16 9.46 4.12
N VAL A 75 9.82 9.44 4.00
CA VAL A 75 8.91 9.14 5.12
C VAL A 75 8.46 7.68 5.15
N TRP A 76 8.61 6.97 4.03
CA TRP A 76 8.28 5.55 3.91
C TRP A 76 9.03 4.91 2.73
N SER A 77 9.41 3.64 2.87
CA SER A 77 10.02 2.83 1.81
C SER A 77 9.71 1.35 2.02
N THR A 78 9.71 0.57 0.93
CA THR A 78 9.57 -0.89 0.97
C THR A 78 10.75 -1.60 1.66
N ASN A 79 11.91 -0.95 1.76
CA ASN A 79 13.13 -1.48 2.41
C ASN A 79 13.54 -2.87 1.89
N VAL A 80 13.37 -3.10 0.59
CA VAL A 80 13.76 -4.35 -0.07
C VAL A 80 15.28 -4.33 -0.26
N SER A 81 15.94 -5.38 0.23
CA SER A 81 17.34 -5.63 -0.09
C SER A 81 17.45 -6.02 -1.57
N SER A 82 18.17 -5.22 -2.35
CA SER A 82 18.37 -5.51 -3.77
C SER A 82 19.27 -6.76 -3.92
N ILE A 83 18.68 -7.89 -4.32
CA ILE A 83 19.41 -9.15 -4.56
C ILE A 83 20.07 -9.11 -5.95
N THR A 84 19.55 -8.27 -6.84
CA THR A 84 20.00 -8.14 -8.23
C THR A 84 20.18 -6.67 -8.56
N LEU A 85 21.34 -6.29 -9.09
CA LEU A 85 21.68 -4.95 -9.63
C LEU A 85 20.82 -4.52 -10.84
N GLN A 86 19.63 -5.10 -11.02
CA GLN A 86 18.75 -4.87 -12.15
C GLN A 86 18.01 -3.55 -11.99
N LYS A 87 18.26 -2.64 -12.94
CA LYS A 87 17.74 -1.26 -13.00
C LYS A 87 16.28 -1.18 -13.48
N SER A 88 15.50 -2.24 -13.34
CA SER A 88 14.25 -2.43 -14.08
C SER A 88 13.13 -2.91 -13.18
N SER A 89 12.84 -2.13 -12.15
CA SER A 89 11.72 -2.36 -11.25
C SER A 89 10.44 -1.71 -11.78
N SER A 90 9.29 -2.31 -11.46
CA SER A 90 7.99 -1.74 -11.76
C SER A 90 7.02 -2.02 -10.61
N ALA A 91 6.02 -1.15 -10.42
CA ALA A 91 4.99 -1.35 -9.41
C ALA A 91 3.60 -1.37 -10.06
N GLN A 92 2.71 -2.21 -9.57
CA GLN A 92 1.36 -2.35 -10.10
C GLN A 92 0.35 -2.63 -8.99
N LEU A 93 -0.79 -1.94 -9.04
CA LEU A 93 -1.98 -2.31 -8.26
C LEU A 93 -2.72 -3.41 -9.02
N MET A 94 -2.79 -4.59 -8.43
CA MET A 94 -3.52 -5.74 -8.98
C MET A 94 -5.02 -5.56 -8.73
N GLU A 95 -5.86 -6.20 -9.55
CA GLU A 95 -7.33 -6.17 -9.39
C GLU A 95 -7.81 -6.68 -8.03
N THR A 96 -7.01 -7.55 -7.39
CA THR A 96 -7.26 -8.04 -6.03
C THR A 96 -7.09 -6.98 -4.94
N GLY A 97 -6.51 -5.82 -5.28
CA GLY A 97 -6.09 -4.80 -4.33
C GLY A 97 -4.67 -4.97 -3.81
N ASN A 98 -3.96 -6.01 -4.24
CA ASN A 98 -2.57 -6.18 -3.88
C ASN A 98 -1.70 -5.21 -4.70
N PHE A 99 -1.09 -4.24 -4.05
CA PHE A 99 -0.05 -3.43 -4.66
C PHE A 99 1.30 -4.14 -4.59
N VAL A 100 1.93 -4.39 -5.74
CA VAL A 100 3.10 -5.25 -5.87
C VAL A 100 4.25 -4.48 -6.52
N LEU A 101 5.44 -4.63 -5.96
CA LEU A 101 6.70 -4.17 -6.52
C LEU A 101 7.43 -5.39 -7.11
N PHE A 102 7.81 -5.28 -8.39
CA PHE A 102 8.56 -6.29 -9.13
C PHE A 102 10.01 -5.83 -9.31
N GLN A 103 10.96 -6.77 -9.23
CA GLN A 103 12.40 -6.48 -9.44
C GLN A 103 12.78 -6.44 -10.93
N ASP A 104 11.90 -6.93 -11.80
CA ASP A 104 12.10 -7.06 -13.24
C ASP A 104 10.92 -6.51 -14.06
N GLN A 105 11.19 -6.12 -15.31
CA GLN A 105 10.16 -5.64 -16.24
C GLN A 105 9.17 -6.74 -16.64
N SER A 106 9.61 -8.01 -16.70
CA SER A 106 8.73 -9.15 -16.97
C SER A 106 7.81 -9.51 -15.81
N ARG A 107 7.91 -8.82 -14.66
CA ARG A 107 7.09 -9.05 -13.46
C ARG A 107 7.14 -10.50 -12.96
N SER A 108 8.29 -11.15 -13.11
CA SER A 108 8.52 -12.55 -12.71
C SER A 108 8.97 -12.69 -11.26
N VAL A 109 9.60 -11.64 -10.70
CA VAL A 109 10.14 -11.64 -9.34
C VAL A 109 9.46 -10.57 -8.50
N ILE A 110 8.64 -11.00 -7.54
CA ILE A 110 8.00 -10.13 -6.56
C ILE A 110 9.02 -9.74 -5.49
N ALA A 111 9.33 -8.44 -5.42
CA ALA A 111 10.23 -7.85 -4.42
C ALA A 111 9.48 -7.58 -3.10
N TRP A 112 8.27 -7.06 -3.21
CA TRP A 112 7.45 -6.62 -2.09
C TRP A 112 5.98 -6.59 -2.52
N GLN A 113 5.07 -6.79 -1.55
CA GLN A 113 3.64 -6.68 -1.79
C GLN A 113 2.87 -6.16 -0.56
N SER A 114 1.88 -5.31 -0.79
CA SER A 114 1.05 -4.71 0.27
C SER A 114 0.31 -5.75 1.12
N PHE A 115 -0.06 -6.89 0.54
CA PHE A 115 -0.75 -7.98 1.25
C PHE A 115 0.09 -8.63 2.36
N ASP A 116 1.40 -8.41 2.35
CA ASP A 116 2.31 -8.84 3.41
C ASP A 116 2.41 -7.83 4.55
N TYR A 117 1.99 -6.58 4.33
CA TYR A 117 2.01 -5.47 5.29
C TYR A 117 0.62 -4.84 5.43
N PRO A 118 -0.35 -5.57 6.00
CA PRO A 118 -1.72 -5.07 6.14
C PRO A 118 -1.83 -3.87 7.09
N THR A 119 -2.91 -3.09 6.94
CA THR A 119 -3.29 -2.04 7.90
C THR A 119 -4.42 -2.53 8.82
N ASN A 120 -5.65 -2.09 8.59
CA ASN A 120 -6.84 -2.36 9.41
C ASN A 120 -7.86 -3.27 8.73
N THR A 121 -7.66 -3.62 7.45
CA THR A 121 -8.63 -4.31 6.62
C THR A 121 -8.06 -5.62 6.06
N ILE A 122 -8.90 -6.66 6.00
CA ILE A 122 -8.60 -7.91 5.29
C ILE A 122 -9.38 -7.88 3.97
N LEU A 123 -8.68 -7.89 2.85
CA LEU A 123 -9.27 -8.02 1.52
C LEU A 123 -9.40 -9.49 1.11
N PRO A 124 -10.27 -9.81 0.14
CA PRO A 124 -10.30 -11.14 -0.47
C PRO A 124 -8.90 -11.55 -0.97
N ASN A 125 -8.55 -12.82 -0.77
CA ASN A 125 -7.25 -13.41 -1.12
C ASN A 125 -6.05 -12.97 -0.26
N MET A 126 -6.23 -12.05 0.70
CA MET A 126 -5.21 -11.80 1.72
C MET A 126 -5.10 -13.01 2.64
N LYS A 127 -3.87 -13.48 2.86
CA LYS A 127 -3.57 -14.51 3.87
C LYS A 127 -3.35 -13.81 5.21
N ALA A 128 -3.97 -14.31 6.28
CA ALA A 128 -3.70 -13.88 7.66
C ALA A 128 -2.72 -14.85 8.35
N GLY A 129 -1.99 -14.37 9.36
CA GLY A 129 -1.09 -15.19 10.18
C GLY A 129 0.37 -15.24 9.71
N LEU A 130 1.10 -16.25 10.19
CA LEU A 130 2.54 -16.43 9.95
C LEU A 130 2.82 -17.07 8.59
N ASN A 131 3.55 -16.36 7.74
CA ASN A 131 4.21 -16.97 6.58
C ASN A 131 5.47 -17.70 7.05
N ARG A 132 5.38 -19.03 7.19
CA ARG A 132 6.51 -19.88 7.66
C ARG A 132 7.73 -19.86 6.74
N LYS A 133 7.58 -19.51 5.46
CA LYS A 133 8.72 -19.42 4.53
C LYS A 133 9.55 -18.16 4.75
N THR A 134 8.89 -17.03 5.00
CA THR A 134 9.56 -15.73 5.16
C THR A 134 9.74 -15.31 6.62
N GLY A 135 9.09 -16.01 7.57
CA GLY A 135 9.01 -15.61 8.98
C GLY A 135 8.08 -14.42 9.24
N LEU A 136 7.48 -13.83 8.20
CA LEU A 136 6.65 -12.64 8.33
C LEU A 136 5.28 -13.00 8.93
N ASN A 137 4.96 -12.38 10.05
CA ASN A 137 3.65 -12.50 10.68
C ASN A 137 2.80 -11.28 10.38
N LYS A 138 1.60 -11.49 9.85
CA LYS A 138 0.72 -10.42 9.38
C LYS A 138 -0.21 -9.96 10.50
N PHE A 139 -0.07 -8.70 10.90
CA PHE A 139 -0.83 -8.09 11.99
C PHE A 139 -1.77 -7.03 11.45
N PHE A 140 -3.05 -7.16 11.77
CA PHE A 140 -4.03 -6.14 11.45
C PHE A 140 -4.18 -5.23 12.67
N ARG A 141 -4.06 -3.92 12.47
CA ARG A 141 -4.14 -2.90 13.51
C ARG A 141 -5.15 -1.84 13.11
N SER A 142 -6.08 -1.55 14.01
CA SER A 142 -7.08 -0.50 13.81
C SER A 142 -6.43 0.84 13.51
N TRP A 143 -7.21 1.77 12.98
CA TRP A 143 -6.83 3.18 12.98
C TRP A 143 -6.89 3.73 14.40
N LYS A 144 -6.20 4.85 14.66
CA LYS A 144 -6.28 5.57 15.94
C LYS A 144 -7.66 6.19 16.13
N SER A 145 -8.24 6.71 15.07
CA SER A 145 -9.60 7.26 15.03
C SER A 145 -10.14 7.25 13.60
N HIS A 146 -11.38 7.72 13.39
CA HIS A 146 -11.97 7.87 12.07
C HIS A 146 -11.10 8.72 11.12
N ASP A 147 -10.46 9.77 11.64
CA ASP A 147 -9.69 10.74 10.85
C ASP A 147 -8.16 10.57 11.01
N ASP A 148 -7.69 9.52 11.69
CA ASP A 148 -6.26 9.24 11.89
C ASP A 148 -5.92 7.77 11.59
N PRO A 149 -5.33 7.48 10.41
CA PRO A 149 -4.98 6.13 9.99
C PRO A 149 -3.78 5.53 10.72
N GLY A 150 -3.13 6.27 11.61
CA GLY A 150 -2.06 5.78 12.45
C GLY A 150 -2.42 4.48 13.18
N THR A 151 -1.41 3.74 13.61
CA THR A 151 -1.58 2.48 14.33
C THR A 151 -2.34 2.73 15.64
N GLY A 152 -3.56 2.18 15.72
CA GLY A 152 -4.43 2.25 16.88
C GLY A 152 -4.18 1.12 17.88
N GLU A 153 -4.99 1.13 18.94
CA GLU A 153 -4.80 0.26 20.11
C GLU A 153 -5.31 -1.17 19.86
N TYR A 154 -6.31 -1.34 18.99
CA TYR A 154 -6.90 -2.63 18.70
C TYR A 154 -6.15 -3.36 17.60
N GLY A 155 -5.94 -4.65 17.78
CA GLY A 155 -5.25 -5.48 16.81
C GLY A 155 -5.81 -6.90 16.73
N TYR A 156 -5.74 -7.46 15.54
CA TYR A 156 -6.04 -8.85 15.28
C TYR A 156 -4.79 -9.54 14.71
N LYS A 157 -4.45 -10.68 15.30
CA LYS A 157 -3.37 -11.55 14.87
C LYS A 157 -3.87 -12.99 14.96
N LEU A 158 -3.69 -13.76 13.91
CA LEU A 158 -3.93 -15.20 13.99
C LEU A 158 -2.83 -15.85 14.83
N GLY A 159 -3.24 -16.69 15.79
CA GLY A 159 -2.31 -17.52 16.57
C GLY A 159 -1.42 -18.36 15.67
N ALA A 160 -0.19 -18.61 16.12
CA ALA A 160 0.80 -19.42 15.39
C ALA A 160 0.59 -20.92 15.60
#